data_AF-A0A1E3BDU2-F1
#
_entry.id   AF-A0A1E3BDU2-F1
#
_cell.length_a   1.000
_cell.length_b   1.000
_cell.length_c   1.000
_cell.angle_alpha   90.00
_cell.angle_beta   90.00
_cell.angle_gamma   90.00
#
_symmetry.space_group_name_H-M   'P 1'
#
loop_
_entity.id
_entity.type
_entity.pdbx_description
1 polymer ?
#
loop_
_entity_poly.entity_id
_entity_poly.type
_entity_poly.pdbx_seq_one_letter_code
_entity_poly.pdbx_strand_id
1 'polypeptide(L)'
;MRRALFTEEEIRLATERRLKYLGAAKVNIYQIQFDPPLPRDLDPKNLDRLREVFHKNRCRRLDVDNHVPATVSRQDLADALRQANVPQRSLLTNNPHHFPQLGFAPGQLQALHGRHRVQAGAEVLPPADRWWTVDLYLDGM
;
A
#
# COMPACT_ATOMS: atom_id res chain seq x y z
N MET A 1 34.13 8.95 17.76
CA MET A 1 33.71 8.49 16.42
C MET A 1 32.21 8.69 16.27
N ARG A 2 31.76 9.63 15.43
CA ARG A 2 30.34 9.80 15.07
C ARG A 2 29.99 8.74 14.02
N ARG A 3 29.16 7.76 14.38
CA ARG A 3 28.51 6.89 13.39
C ARG A 3 27.60 7.77 12.53
N ALA A 4 27.86 7.85 11.22
CA ALA A 4 26.83 8.28 10.29
C ALA A 4 25.66 7.29 10.44
N LEU A 5 24.47 7.80 10.80
CA LEU A 5 23.31 6.97 11.14
C LEU A 5 22.73 6.24 9.92
N PHE A 6 23.11 6.65 8.70
CA PHE A 6 22.70 6.05 7.43
C PHE A 6 23.83 6.19 6.42
N THR A 7 23.95 5.22 5.53
CA THR A 7 24.83 5.24 4.36
C THR A 7 24.33 6.25 3.32
N GLU A 8 25.22 6.74 2.45
CA GLU A 8 24.83 7.63 1.35
C GLU A 8 23.77 6.99 0.42
N GLU A 9 23.85 5.67 0.24
CA GLU A 9 22.88 4.90 -0.54
C GLU A 9 21.49 4.89 0.12
N GLU A 10 21.42 4.70 1.44
CA GLU A 10 20.16 4.78 2.19
C GLU A 10 19.55 6.19 2.13
N ILE A 11 20.38 7.24 2.18
CA ILE A 11 19.94 8.63 2.03
C ILE A 11 19.40 8.88 0.63
N ARG A 12 20.09 8.40 -0.42
CA ARG A 12 19.65 8.53 -1.81
C ARG A 12 18.32 7.83 -2.04
N LEU A 13 18.20 6.57 -1.62
CA LEU A 13 16.97 5.79 -1.74
C LEU A 13 15.80 6.42 -0.96
N ALA A 14 16.04 6.94 0.24
CA ALA A 14 15.02 7.65 1.01
C ALA A 14 14.58 8.95 0.29
N THR A 15 15.52 9.66 -0.33
CA THR A 15 15.24 10.87 -1.10
C THR A 15 14.42 10.56 -2.35
N GLU A 16 14.79 9.54 -3.11
CA GLU A 16 14.06 9.10 -4.30
C GLU A 16 12.64 8.64 -3.96
N ARG A 17 12.48 7.86 -2.88
CA ARG A 17 11.16 7.46 -2.37
C ARG A 17 10.31 8.68 -2.02
N ARG A 18 10.90 9.67 -1.34
CA ARG A 18 10.19 10.90 -0.97
C ARG A 18 9.78 11.72 -2.19
N LEU A 19 10.61 11.78 -3.23
CA LEU A 19 10.29 12.50 -4.48
C LEU A 19 9.18 11.82 -5.28
N LYS A 20 9.07 10.49 -5.19
CA LYS A 20 8.03 9.71 -5.87
C LYS A 20 6.77 9.52 -5.06
N TYR A 21 6.75 9.86 -3.76
CA TYR A 21 5.58 9.66 -2.90
C TYR A 21 4.44 10.60 -3.28
N LEU A 22 3.26 10.03 -3.54
CA LEU A 22 2.06 10.73 -3.98
C LEU A 22 1.00 10.85 -2.88
N GLY A 23 1.17 10.13 -1.76
CA GLY A 23 0.25 10.11 -0.62
C GLY A 23 -0.34 8.72 -0.38
N ALA A 24 -1.35 8.63 0.48
CA ALA A 24 -1.99 7.37 0.85
C ALA A 24 -3.49 7.35 0.55
N ALA A 25 -4.00 6.17 0.18
CA ALA A 25 -5.41 5.95 -0.10
C ALA A 25 -5.89 4.59 0.41
N LYS A 26 -7.20 4.46 0.60
CA LYS A 26 -7.86 3.16 0.82
C LYS A 26 -8.20 2.56 -0.54
N VAL A 27 -7.72 1.36 -0.80
CA VAL A 27 -7.95 0.67 -2.08
C VAL A 27 -8.55 -0.69 -1.83
N ASN A 28 -9.47 -1.13 -2.68
CA ASN A 28 -10.00 -2.49 -2.59
C ASN A 28 -8.86 -3.51 -2.74
N ILE A 29 -8.82 -4.52 -1.87
CA ILE A 29 -7.76 -5.53 -1.85
C ILE A 29 -7.57 -6.21 -3.22
N TYR A 30 -8.65 -6.44 -3.98
CA TYR A 30 -8.58 -7.11 -5.28
C TYR A 30 -8.03 -6.23 -6.42
N GLN A 31 -7.86 -4.93 -6.18
CA GLN A 31 -7.25 -3.99 -7.14
C GLN A 31 -5.73 -3.84 -6.92
N ILE A 32 -5.18 -4.47 -5.87
CA ILE A 32 -3.75 -4.42 -5.53
C ILE A 32 -3.06 -5.62 -6.19
N GLN A 33 -2.26 -5.36 -7.22
CA GLN A 33 -1.53 -6.41 -7.95
C GLN A 33 -0.10 -6.61 -7.44
N PHE A 34 0.45 -7.80 -7.68
CA PHE A 34 1.79 -8.18 -7.26
C PHE A 34 2.48 -8.93 -8.41
N ASP A 35 3.66 -8.49 -8.83
CA ASP A 35 4.35 -9.04 -10.01
C ASP A 35 4.94 -10.42 -9.72
N PRO A 36 4.84 -11.36 -10.68
CA PRO A 36 5.68 -12.54 -10.70
C PRO A 36 7.12 -12.21 -11.15
N PRO A 37 8.12 -13.08 -10.90
CA PRO A 37 7.99 -14.40 -10.30
C PRO A 37 7.74 -14.28 -8.81
N LEU A 38 6.77 -15.03 -8.30
CA LEU A 38 6.47 -15.12 -6.88
C LEU A 38 7.59 -15.93 -6.21
N PRO A 39 8.66 -15.34 -5.66
CA PRO A 39 9.86 -16.10 -5.28
C PRO A 39 9.62 -16.91 -4.00
N ARG A 40 8.47 -16.68 -3.36
CA ARG A 40 7.90 -17.48 -2.30
C ARG A 40 6.41 -17.53 -2.57
N ASP A 41 5.89 -18.72 -2.83
CA ASP A 41 4.47 -18.97 -2.66
C ASP A 41 4.01 -18.41 -1.32
N LEU A 42 2.75 -17.99 -1.25
CA LEU A 42 2.13 -17.55 0.00
C LEU A 42 2.39 -18.61 1.09
N ASP A 43 3.41 -18.39 1.93
CA ASP A 43 3.72 -19.30 3.03
C ASP A 43 2.48 -19.47 3.91
N PRO A 44 1.86 -20.66 3.92
CA PRO A 44 0.63 -20.90 4.67
C PRO A 44 0.82 -20.61 6.15
N LYS A 45 2.00 -20.91 6.73
CA LYS A 45 2.27 -20.65 8.15
C LYS A 45 2.27 -19.16 8.46
N ASN A 46 2.83 -18.35 7.56
CA ASN A 46 2.83 -16.90 7.74
C ASN A 46 1.43 -16.30 7.53
N LEU A 47 0.64 -16.86 6.59
CA LEU A 47 -0.76 -16.48 6.43
C LEU A 47 -1.58 -16.82 7.69
N ASP A 48 -1.47 -18.03 8.22
CA ASP A 48 -2.19 -18.45 9.42
C ASP A 48 -1.84 -17.58 10.62
N ARG A 49 -0.54 -17.31 10.82
CA ARG A 49 -0.08 -16.37 11.85
C ARG A 49 -0.68 -14.98 11.66
N LEU A 50 -0.72 -14.46 10.44
CA LEU A 50 -1.30 -13.15 10.15
C LEU A 50 -2.81 -13.15 10.39
N ARG A 51 -3.52 -14.21 10.01
CA ARG A 51 -4.96 -14.38 10.29
C ARG A 51 -5.21 -14.32 11.78
N GLU A 52 -4.45 -15.06 12.60
CA GLU A 52 -4.58 -14.99 14.06
C GLU A 52 -4.33 -13.60 14.62
N VAL A 53 -3.25 -12.94 14.17
CA VAL A 53 -2.93 -11.56 14.58
C VAL A 53 -4.06 -10.61 14.19
N PHE A 54 -4.65 -10.78 13.02
CA PHE A 54 -5.74 -9.94 12.52
C PHE A 54 -7.03 -10.11 13.33
N HIS A 55 -7.37 -11.35 13.72
CA HIS A 55 -8.49 -11.61 14.62
C HIS A 55 -8.28 -10.97 16.00
N LYS A 56 -7.06 -11.04 16.54
CA LYS A 56 -6.72 -10.50 17.87
C LYS A 56 -6.61 -8.97 17.89
N ASN A 57 -6.02 -8.38 16.86
CA ASN A 57 -5.60 -6.96 16.84
C ASN A 57 -6.27 -6.09 15.76
N ARG A 58 -7.34 -6.57 15.11
CA ARG A 58 -8.16 -5.82 14.12
C ARG A 58 -7.42 -5.36 12.85
N CYS A 59 -6.44 -6.13 12.37
CA CYS A 59 -5.61 -5.87 11.17
C CYS A 59 -4.74 -4.60 11.18
N ARG A 60 -5.12 -3.57 11.96
CA ARG A 60 -4.42 -2.27 12.11
C ARG A 60 -4.00 -1.62 10.79
N ARG A 61 -4.89 -1.67 9.79
CA ARG A 61 -4.64 -1.21 8.41
C ARG A 61 -4.33 0.27 8.27
N LEU A 62 -4.66 1.07 9.28
CA LEU A 62 -4.38 2.50 9.34
C LEU A 62 -3.03 2.82 9.97
N ASP A 63 -2.37 1.83 10.58
CA ASP A 63 -1.02 2.00 11.11
C ASP A 63 -0.04 1.96 9.93
N VAL A 64 0.87 2.93 9.87
CA VAL A 64 1.84 3.08 8.77
C VAL A 64 2.66 1.81 8.52
N ASP A 65 2.99 1.05 9.57
CA ASP A 65 3.72 -0.22 9.48
C ASP A 65 2.94 -1.32 8.75
N ASN A 66 1.63 -1.15 8.59
CA ASN A 66 0.73 -2.04 7.88
C ASN A 66 0.35 -1.54 6.49
N HIS A 67 0.79 -0.35 6.06
CA HIS A 67 0.53 0.13 4.71
C HIS A 67 1.20 -0.78 3.67
N VAL A 68 0.61 -0.81 2.49
CA VAL A 68 1.17 -1.49 1.32
C VAL A 68 1.71 -0.43 0.37
N PRO A 69 3.03 -0.35 0.14
CA PRO A 69 3.56 0.53 -0.87
C PRO A 69 3.30 -0.03 -2.26
N ALA A 70 2.80 0.80 -3.16
CA ALA A 70 2.52 0.45 -4.54
C ALA A 70 2.89 1.57 -5.50
N THR A 71 3.26 1.19 -6.72
CA THR A 71 3.51 2.11 -7.83
C THR A 71 2.27 2.27 -8.70
N VAL A 72 2.08 3.48 -9.23
CA VAL A 72 0.99 3.86 -10.11
C VAL A 72 1.47 4.91 -11.11
N SER A 73 0.93 4.88 -12.34
CA SER A 73 1.23 5.90 -13.34
C SER A 73 0.53 7.22 -13.03
N ARG A 74 1.05 8.34 -13.56
CA ARG A 74 0.38 9.65 -13.43
C ARG A 74 -1.04 9.63 -13.99
N GLN A 75 -1.23 8.96 -15.12
CA GLN A 75 -2.50 8.90 -15.81
C GLN A 75 -3.52 8.12 -15.01
N ASP A 76 -3.14 6.92 -14.53
CA ASP A 76 -4.03 6.07 -13.75
C ASP A 76 -4.43 6.71 -12.42
N LEU A 77 -3.49 7.39 -11.75
CA LEU A 77 -3.82 8.14 -10.54
C LEU A 77 -4.78 9.31 -10.84
N ALA A 78 -4.54 10.06 -11.91
CA ALA A 78 -5.41 11.17 -12.29
C ALA A 78 -6.83 10.70 -12.64
N ASP A 79 -6.97 9.54 -13.29
CA ASP A 79 -8.26 8.94 -13.60
C ASP A 79 -8.96 8.45 -12.33
N ALA A 80 -8.25 7.77 -11.42
CA ALA A 80 -8.80 7.31 -10.13
C ALA A 80 -9.28 8.49 -9.26
N LEU A 81 -8.49 9.56 -9.17
CA LEU A 81 -8.87 10.78 -8.43
C LEU A 81 -10.10 11.46 -9.02
N ARG A 82 -10.19 11.52 -10.36
CA ARG A 82 -11.34 12.10 -11.06
C ARG A 82 -12.61 11.28 -10.83
N GLN A 83 -12.51 9.96 -10.92
CA GLN A 83 -13.64 9.06 -10.67
C GLN A 83 -14.13 9.15 -9.22
N ALA A 84 -13.22 9.30 -8.26
CA ALA A 84 -13.56 9.47 -6.85
C ALA A 84 -14.03 10.90 -6.49
N ASN A 85 -13.92 11.86 -7.41
CA ASN A 85 -14.11 13.29 -7.15
C ASN A 85 -13.26 13.79 -5.95
N VAL A 86 -12.01 13.34 -5.88
CA VAL A 86 -11.07 13.66 -4.80
C VAL A 86 -9.92 14.51 -5.34
N PRO A 87 -9.59 15.65 -4.70
CA PRO A 87 -8.39 16.40 -5.07
C PRO A 87 -7.14 15.67 -4.57
N GLN A 88 -6.06 15.69 -5.36
CA GLN A 88 -4.81 14.99 -5.03
C GLN A 88 -4.26 15.32 -3.63
N ARG A 89 -4.42 16.56 -3.15
CA ARG A 89 -4.00 16.99 -1.80
C ARG A 89 -4.61 16.16 -0.66
N SER A 90 -5.77 15.54 -0.88
CA SER A 90 -6.42 14.67 0.11
C SER A 90 -5.62 13.40 0.41
N LEU A 91 -4.73 12.99 -0.50
CA LEU A 91 -3.83 11.85 -0.28
C LEU A 91 -2.74 12.16 0.77
N LEU A 92 -2.47 13.43 1.05
CA LEU A 92 -1.41 13.89 1.95
C LEU A 92 -1.92 14.24 3.37
N THR A 93 -3.06 13.66 3.76
CA THR A 93 -3.64 13.87 5.10
C THR A 93 -2.80 13.18 6.18
N ASN A 94 -2.61 13.85 7.32
CA ASN A 94 -1.98 13.26 8.51
C ASN A 94 -2.96 12.42 9.34
N ASN A 95 -4.25 12.40 8.99
CA ASN A 95 -5.26 11.59 9.66
C ASN A 95 -5.61 10.37 8.79
N PRO A 96 -5.19 9.15 9.17
CA PRO A 96 -5.49 7.93 8.42
C PRO A 96 -6.98 7.64 8.24
N HIS A 97 -7.84 8.11 9.15
CA HIS A 97 -9.28 7.94 9.00
C HIS A 97 -9.83 8.70 7.78
N HIS A 98 -9.16 9.77 7.37
CA HIS A 98 -9.53 10.62 6.24
C HIS A 98 -8.85 10.24 4.93
N PHE A 99 -8.12 9.12 4.86
CA PHE A 99 -7.62 8.65 3.57
C PHE A 99 -8.77 8.42 2.60
N PRO A 100 -8.70 9.01 1.39
CA PRO A 100 -9.75 8.85 0.39
C PRO A 100 -9.78 7.41 -0.11
N GLN A 101 -10.94 6.96 -0.57
CA GLN A 101 -11.07 5.68 -1.25
C GLN A 101 -10.88 5.89 -2.74
N LEU A 102 -9.92 5.16 -3.33
CA LEU A 102 -9.65 5.19 -4.77
C LEU A 102 -9.89 3.81 -5.37
N GLY A 103 -10.44 3.80 -6.58
CA GLY A 103 -10.60 2.60 -7.39
C GLY A 103 -9.59 2.58 -8.53
N PHE A 104 -8.98 1.42 -8.77
CA PHE A 104 -8.04 1.18 -9.86
C PHE A 104 -8.51 0.00 -10.71
N ALA A 105 -8.30 0.07 -12.01
CA ALA A 105 -8.48 -1.06 -12.90
C ALA A 105 -7.34 -2.09 -12.70
N PRO A 106 -7.54 -3.37 -13.09
CA PRO A 106 -6.47 -4.36 -13.09
C PRO A 106 -5.25 -3.85 -13.89
N GLY A 107 -4.06 -3.94 -13.31
CA GLY A 107 -2.80 -3.51 -13.92
C GLY A 107 -2.34 -2.13 -13.49
N GLN A 108 -3.23 -1.28 -12.96
CA GLN A 108 -2.91 0.12 -12.69
C GLN A 108 -2.20 0.34 -11.35
N LEU A 109 -2.34 -0.59 -10.40
CA LEU A 109 -1.77 -0.45 -9.06
C LEU A 109 -0.93 -1.67 -8.70
N GLN A 110 0.38 -1.44 -8.63
CA GLN A 110 1.36 -2.49 -8.51
C GLN A 110 2.08 -2.44 -7.17
N ALA A 111 1.75 -3.35 -6.26
CA ALA A 111 2.33 -3.40 -4.93
C ALA A 111 3.74 -3.99 -4.92
N LEU A 112 4.63 -3.32 -4.18
CA LEU A 112 6.04 -3.70 -4.04
C LEU A 112 6.21 -4.85 -3.03
N HIS A 113 5.40 -4.87 -1.97
CA HIS A 113 5.38 -5.93 -0.96
C HIS A 113 4.07 -5.91 -0.16
N GLY A 114 3.89 -6.86 0.77
CA GLY A 114 2.71 -6.91 1.64
C GLY A 114 1.62 -7.88 1.19
N ARG A 115 1.91 -8.72 0.19
CA ARG A 115 0.99 -9.75 -0.34
C ARG A 115 0.35 -10.62 0.74
N HIS A 116 1.13 -11.15 1.68
CA HIS A 116 0.59 -11.96 2.79
C HIS A 116 -0.43 -11.19 3.64
N ARG A 117 -0.24 -9.88 3.86
CA ARG A 117 -1.16 -9.06 4.67
C ARG A 117 -2.45 -8.81 3.90
N VAL A 118 -2.35 -8.44 2.62
CA VAL A 118 -3.49 -8.21 1.74
C VAL A 118 -4.32 -9.50 1.60
N GLN A 119 -3.66 -10.65 1.39
CA GLN A 119 -4.32 -11.95 1.30
C GLN A 119 -4.99 -12.37 2.61
N ALA A 120 -4.27 -12.31 3.74
CA ALA A 120 -4.88 -12.60 5.05
C ALA A 120 -6.03 -11.63 5.35
N GLY A 121 -5.93 -10.37 4.92
CA GLY A 121 -7.00 -9.39 5.01
C GLY A 121 -8.23 -9.81 4.21
N ALA A 122 -8.06 -10.27 2.97
CA ALA A 122 -9.16 -10.73 2.12
C ALA A 122 -9.95 -11.90 2.74
N GLU A 123 -9.27 -12.79 3.47
CA GLU A 123 -9.87 -13.96 4.12
C GLU A 123 -10.58 -13.63 5.43
N VAL A 124 -10.11 -12.62 6.18
CA VAL A 124 -10.59 -12.32 7.53
C VAL A 124 -11.56 -11.15 7.56
N LEU A 125 -11.45 -10.20 6.63
CA LEU A 125 -12.27 -9.00 6.61
C LEU A 125 -13.65 -9.26 5.99
N PRO A 126 -14.73 -8.70 6.58
CA PRO A 126 -16.05 -8.75 5.96
C PRO A 126 -16.03 -8.00 4.62
N PRO A 127 -16.91 -8.33 3.66
CA PRO A 127 -16.86 -7.75 2.31
C PRO A 127 -16.80 -6.22 2.25
N ALA A 128 -17.55 -5.53 3.11
CA ALA A 128 -17.55 -4.05 3.19
C ALA A 128 -16.21 -3.47 3.64
N ASP A 129 -15.40 -4.25 4.34
CA ASP A 129 -14.09 -3.86 4.85
C ASP A 129 -12.94 -4.42 4.00
N ARG A 130 -13.15 -4.97 2.81
CA ARG A 130 -12.05 -5.52 1.98
C ARG A 130 -11.26 -4.44 1.25
N TRP A 131 -10.74 -3.50 2.02
CA TRP A 131 -9.82 -2.46 1.60
C TRP A 131 -8.53 -2.51 2.41
N TRP A 132 -7.46 -1.99 1.83
CA TRP A 132 -6.17 -1.82 2.49
C TRP A 132 -5.65 -0.40 2.25
N THR A 133 -4.85 0.12 3.19
CA THR A 133 -4.20 1.42 3.00
C THR A 133 -2.95 1.23 2.15
N VAL A 134 -2.90 1.98 1.06
CA VAL A 134 -1.83 1.91 0.07
C VAL A 134 -1.08 3.24 0.05
N ASP A 135 0.23 3.16 0.23
CA ASP A 135 1.14 4.27 -0.01
C ASP A 135 1.48 4.31 -1.50
N LEU A 136 1.09 5.38 -2.18
CA LEU A 136 1.20 5.53 -3.62
C LEU A 136 2.52 6.17 -3.99
N TYR A 137 3.25 5.53 -4.91
CA TYR A 137 4.48 6.03 -5.49
C TYR A 137 4.31 6.17 -6.99
N LEU A 138 4.90 7.21 -7.57
CA LEU A 138 4.97 7.36 -9.01
C LEU A 138 5.81 6.22 -9.60
N ASP A 139 5.28 5.56 -10.63
CA ASP A 139 6.05 4.61 -11.41
C ASP A 139 7.29 5.29 -12.03
N GLY A 140 8.44 4.61 -11.93
CA GLY A 140 9.64 5.10 -12.59
C GLY A 140 9.55 4.79 -14.07
N MET A 141 9.26 5.80 -14.89
CA MET A 141 9.94 5.91 -16.18
C MET A 141 11.22 6.72 -15.99
#